data_AF-A0AA43IHP9-F1
#
_entry.id   AF-A0AA43IHP9-F1
#
_cell.length_a   1.000
_cell.length_b   1.000
_cell.length_c   1.000
_cell.angle_alpha   90.00
_cell.angle_beta   90.00
_cell.angle_gamma   90.00
#
_symmetry.space_group_name_H-M   'P 1'
#
loop_
_entity.id
_entity.type
_entity.pdbx_description
1 polymer ?
#
loop_
_entity_poly.entity_id
_entity_poly.type
_entity_poly.pdbx_seq_one_letter_code
_entity_poly.pdbx_strand_id
1 'polypeptide(L)' 'MPLRTLSGKHVDPRKGRGAGVNPEGRFEQVGREAFDDGWATGTDDELVALKTVVTGELAKSIIAHNESPDIPFSQSINPY' A
#
# COMPACT_ATOMS: atom_id res chain seq x y z
N MET A 1 -25.22 11.49 -2.96
CA MET A 1 -24.71 11.45 -4.34
C MET A 1 -23.81 10.23 -4.44
N PRO A 2 -24.09 9.24 -5.31
CA PRO A 2 -23.21 8.08 -5.45
C PRO A 2 -21.86 8.50 -6.02
N LEU A 3 -20.77 8.16 -5.34
CA LEU A 3 -19.40 8.41 -5.80
C LEU A 3 -19.13 7.53 -7.02
N ARG A 4 -18.85 8.14 -8.17
CA ARG A 4 -18.44 7.41 -9.38
C ARG A 4 -17.06 6.82 -9.15
N THR A 5 -16.93 5.53 -9.41
CA THR A 5 -15.64 4.84 -9.50
C THR A 5 -15.20 4.88 -10.97
N LEU A 6 -13.91 4.64 -11.25
CA LEU A 6 -13.35 4.60 -12.61
C LEU A 6 -14.04 3.58 -13.54
N SER A 7 -14.82 2.63 -12.99
CA SER A 7 -15.59 1.61 -13.71
C SER A 7 -17.08 1.96 -13.87
N GLY A 8 -17.57 3.07 -13.28
CA GLY A 8 -18.97 3.49 -13.35
C GLY A 8 -19.96 2.64 -12.52
N LYS A 9 -19.50 1.55 -11.89
CA LYS A 9 -20.29 0.70 -10.98
C LYS A 9 -20.01 1.05 -9.51
N HIS A 10 -21.03 0.96 -8.66
CA HIS A 10 -20.83 1.02 -7.21
C HIS A 10 -19.94 -0.16 -6.80
N VAL A 11 -18.81 0.10 -6.13
CA VAL A 11 -17.95 -0.98 -5.63
C VAL A 11 -18.51 -1.40 -4.29
N ASP A 12 -18.96 -2.65 -4.19
CA ASP A 12 -19.28 -3.26 -2.91
C ASP A 12 -18.04 -3.21 -2.00
N PRO A 13 -18.20 -2.89 -0.71
CA PRO A 13 -17.08 -2.77 0.21
C PRO A 13 -16.26 -4.08 0.23
N ARG A 14 -15.08 -4.05 -0.39
CA ARG A 14 -14.14 -5.19 -0.38
C ARG A 14 -13.47 -5.27 0.99
N LYS A 15 -13.46 -6.47 1.58
CA LYS A 15 -12.73 -6.74 2.83
C LYS A 15 -11.23 -6.70 2.55
N GLY A 16 -10.52 -5.69 3.08
CA GLY A 16 -9.09 -5.50 2.86
C GLY A 16 -8.55 -4.25 3.56
N ARG A 17 -7.24 -4.01 3.45
CA ARG A 17 -6.55 -2.85 4.04
C ARG A 17 -6.33 -1.69 3.06
N GLY A 18 -7.10 -1.65 1.97
CA GLY A 18 -7.02 -0.61 0.94
C GLY A 18 -8.30 0.22 0.86
N ALA A 19 -8.24 1.34 0.14
CA ALA A 19 -9.44 2.12 -0.16
C ALA A 19 -10.38 1.30 -1.06
N GLY A 20 -11.62 1.11 -0.62
CA GLY A 20 -12.63 0.34 -1.37
C GLY A 20 -13.14 1.07 -2.62
N VAL A 21 -12.96 2.39 -2.68
CA VAL A 21 -13.34 3.24 -3.80
C VAL A 21 -12.25 4.27 -4.07
N ASN A 22 -12.12 4.67 -5.33
CA ASN A 22 -11.23 5.73 -5.76
C ASN A 22 -12.02 6.74 -6.63
N PRO A 23 -12.80 7.65 -6.01
CA PRO A 23 -13.51 8.69 -6.75
C PRO A 23 -12.57 9.83 -7.14
N GLU A 24 -12.85 10.48 -8.26
CA GLU A 24 -12.11 11.68 -8.66
C GLU A 24 -12.31 12.82 -7.65
N GLY A 25 -11.22 13.54 -7.34
CA GLY A 25 -11.26 14.72 -6.49
C GLY A 25 -11.97 15.88 -7.17
N ARG A 26 -12.71 16.68 -6.36
CA ARG A 26 -13.49 17.84 -6.85
C ARG A 26 -12.66 18.86 -7.66
N PHE A 27 -11.39 19.00 -7.33
CA PHE A 27 -10.49 20.00 -7.92
C PHE A 27 -9.39 19.36 -8.78
N GLU A 28 -9.57 18.11 -9.20
CA GLU A 28 -8.62 17.50 -10.14
C GLU A 28 -8.73 18.17 -11.51
N GLN A 29 -7.58 18.62 -12.03
CA GLN A 29 -7.50 19.24 -13.35
C GLN A 29 -7.41 18.20 -14.48
N VAL A 30 -7.11 16.96 -14.15
CA VAL A 30 -6.88 15.86 -15.10
C VAL A 30 -7.77 14.70 -14.69
N GLY A 31 -8.62 14.23 -15.61
CA GLY A 31 -9.39 13.00 -15.44
C GLY A 31 -8.55 11.76 -15.75
N ARG A 32 -8.91 10.63 -15.17
CA ARG A 32 -8.29 9.34 -15.47
C ARG A 32 -9.36 8.35 -15.90
N GLU A 33 -9.07 7.55 -16.91
CA GLU A 33 -9.94 6.46 -17.35
C GLU A 33 -9.19 5.13 -17.31
N ALA A 34 -9.91 4.05 -17.05
CA ALA A 34 -9.36 2.70 -17.17
C ALA A 34 -9.18 2.39 -18.67
N PHE A 35 -7.97 1.97 -19.04
CA PHE A 35 -7.61 1.63 -20.40
C PHE A 35 -6.92 0.26 -20.42
N ASP A 36 -7.22 -0.54 -21.44
CA ASP A 36 -6.57 -1.82 -21.68
C ASP A 36 -5.25 -1.58 -22.44
N ASP A 37 -4.13 -1.76 -21.75
CA ASP A 37 -2.78 -1.56 -22.29
C ASP A 37 -2.23 -2.79 -23.05
N GLY A 38 -3.06 -3.83 -23.25
CA GLY A 38 -2.72 -5.02 -24.00
C GLY A 38 -1.74 -5.95 -23.29
N TRP A 39 -1.39 -5.66 -22.02
CA TRP A 39 -0.70 -6.64 -21.20
C TRP A 39 -1.70 -7.71 -20.79
N ALA A 40 -1.28 -8.97 -20.87
CA ALA A 40 -2.02 -10.04 -20.24
C ALA A 40 -2.03 -9.75 -18.73
N THR A 41 -3.11 -9.13 -18.26
CA THR A 41 -3.51 -9.24 -16.86
C THR A 41 -3.68 -10.74 -16.70
N GLY A 42 -2.66 -11.40 -16.13
CA GLY A 42 -2.63 -12.85 -16.00
C GLY A 42 -4.01 -13.31 -15.59
N THR A 43 -4.51 -14.36 -16.26
CA THR A 43 -5.84 -14.93 -16.04
C THR A 43 -6.29 -14.69 -14.61
N ASP A 44 -7.51 -14.16 -14.44
CA ASP A 44 -8.25 -14.02 -13.18
C ASP A 44 -8.42 -15.38 -12.44
N ASP A 45 -7.50 -16.33 -12.59
CA ASP A 45 -7.20 -17.37 -11.62
C ASP A 45 -6.91 -16.65 -10.30
N GLU A 46 -7.97 -16.54 -9.50
CA GLU A 46 -8.06 -15.92 -8.19
C GLU A 46 -6.68 -15.75 -7.53
N LEU A 47 -6.04 -14.60 -7.76
CA LEU A 47 -4.79 -14.30 -7.09
C LEU A 47 -5.07 -14.35 -5.60
N VAL A 48 -4.49 -15.36 -4.93
CA VAL A 48 -4.76 -15.61 -3.52
C VAL A 48 -4.39 -14.36 -2.75
N ALA A 49 -5.29 -13.92 -1.86
CA ALA A 49 -5.06 -12.75 -1.03
C ALA A 49 -3.69 -12.85 -0.34
N LEU A 50 -2.87 -11.81 -0.50
CA LEU A 50 -1.56 -11.73 0.14
C LEU A 50 -1.73 -11.91 1.65
N LYS A 51 -1.16 -12.98 2.19
CA LYS A 51 -1.24 -13.27 3.62
C LYS A 51 -0.28 -12.32 4.35
N THR A 52 -0.81 -11.50 5.25
CA THR A 52 0.04 -10.75 6.18
C THR A 52 0.74 -11.73 7.11
N VAL A 53 2.07 -11.70 7.13
CA VAL A 53 2.90 -12.41 8.10
C VAL A 53 3.39 -11.39 9.12
N VAL A 54 3.18 -11.67 10.40
CA VAL A 54 3.71 -10.87 11.51
C VAL A 54 4.73 -11.74 12.22
N THR A 55 5.95 -11.24 12.36
CA THR A 55 7.02 -11.90 13.09
C THR A 55 7.34 -11.07 14.32
N GLY A 56 7.38 -11.70 15.49
CA GLY A 56 7.88 -11.07 16.69
C GLY A 56 9.40 -11.06 16.66
N GLU A 57 9.99 -9.88 16.61
CA GLU A 57 11.43 -9.71 16.81
C GLU A 57 11.71 -9.39 18.28
N LEU A 58 12.84 -9.85 18.78
CA LEU A 58 13.31 -9.55 20.12
C LEU A 58 14.59 -8.73 20.00
N ALA A 59 14.52 -7.42 20.24
CA ALA A 59 15.76 -6.69 20.43
C ALA A 59 16.48 -7.13 21.70
N LYS A 60 17.80 -7.30 21.56
CA LYS A 60 18.70 -7.48 22.69
C LYS A 60 18.87 -6.19 23.51
N SER A 61 18.71 -5.02 22.87
CA SER A 61 18.92 -3.70 23.48
C SER A 61 18.07 -2.65 22.77
N ILE A 62 17.50 -1.72 23.55
CA ILE A 62 16.79 -0.53 23.04
C ILE A 62 17.73 0.45 22.33
N ILE A 63 19.02 0.48 22.73
CA ILE A 63 20.04 1.31 22.08
C ILE A 63 20.90 0.47 21.15
N ALA A 64 20.93 0.86 19.88
CA ALA A 64 21.87 0.37 18.88
C ALA A 64 23.05 1.34 18.75
N HIS A 65 24.26 0.81 18.50
CA HIS A 65 25.48 1.60 18.33
C HIS A 65 25.94 1.54 16.87
N ASN A 66 26.37 2.68 16.32
CA ASN A 66 26.90 2.81 14.96
C ASN A 66 28.32 3.40 15.01
N GLU A 67 29.22 2.79 14.23
CA GLU A 67 30.63 3.22 14.10
C GLU A 67 30.93 3.80 12.71
N SER A 68 29.91 3.98 11.88
CA SER A 68 30.08 4.50 10.53
C SER A 68 30.49 5.98 10.55
N PRO A 69 31.49 6.40 9.75
CA PRO A 69 31.87 7.80 9.61
C PRO A 69 30.83 8.62 8.82
N ASP A 70 29.92 7.96 8.12
CA ASP A 70 28.93 8.62 7.23
C ASP A 70 27.65 9.03 7.98
N ILE A 71 27.51 8.60 9.24
CA ILE A 71 26.32 8.81 10.05
C ILE A 71 26.67 9.77 11.19
N PRO A 72 25.98 10.91 11.35
CA PRO A 72 26.36 11.94 12.33
C PRO A 72 25.96 11.60 13.79
N PHE A 73 25.66 10.34 14.08
CA PHE A 73 25.27 9.86 15.40
C PHE A 73 25.87 8.48 15.69
N SER A 74 26.25 8.25 16.94
CA SER A 74 26.79 6.97 17.40
C SER A 74 25.72 6.04 17.97
N GLN A 75 24.51 6.53 18.26
CA GLN A 75 23.44 5.77 18.91
C GLN A 75 22.08 6.01 18.26
N SER A 76 21.27 4.95 18.16
CA SER A 76 19.88 5.01 17.70
C SER A 76 18.96 4.12 18.54
N ILE A 77 17.66 4.36 18.45
CA ILE A 77 16.64 3.50 19.06
C ILE A 77 16.34 2.33 18.11
N ASN A 78 16.42 1.11 18.62
CA ASN A 78 15.90 -0.07 17.92
C ASN A 78 14.38 -0.16 18.18
N PRO A 79 13.52 -0.08 17.15
CA PRO A 79 12.07 -0.15 17.34
C PRO A 79 11.54 -1.57 17.57
N TYR A 80 12.41 -2.58 17.51
CA TYR A 80 12.11 -3.99 17.75
C TYR A 80 12.59 -4.44 19.13
#